data_AF-A0A524ERU1-F1
#
_entry.id   AF-A0A524ERU1-F1
#
_cell.length_a   1.000
_cell.length_b   1.000
_cell.length_c   1.000
_cell.angle_alpha   90.00
_cell.angle_beta   90.00
_cell.angle_gamma   90.00
#
_symmetry.space_group_name_H-M   'P 1'
#
loop_
_entity.id
_entity.type
_entity.pdbx_description
1 polymer ?
#
loop_
_entity_poly.entity_id
_entity_poly.type
_entity_poly.pdbx_seq_one_letter_code
_entity_poly.pdbx_strand_id
1 'polypeptide(L)'
;MSKLRDKLKGVVESISDALSKSSSAIEEVIKENKQYLDSILNLVKESEEGINALKKLAETEAPSLKAALNTLAKTYESLEKARQDKTAKLKANFITPLEELLVSFKKRQEELKDVEAAKKELDKAEKKFEKEKAKPDEKKDAVKLETAKELYEKAKKELEVQEKEADIATKKFETEKLETLKKVLNNIVAIEKNFHESMLKQIKDLEQKASAIGVKNTVNQT
;
A
#
# COMPACT_ATOMS: atom_id res chain seq x y z
N MET A 1 5.59 18.06 -38.01
CA MET A 1 6.51 17.35 -37.09
C MET A 1 6.46 17.92 -35.66
N SER A 2 6.51 19.25 -35.42
CA SER A 2 6.49 19.79 -34.03
C SER A 2 5.20 19.48 -33.23
N LYS A 3 4.02 19.51 -33.86
CA LYS A 3 2.74 19.22 -33.17
C LYS A 3 2.62 17.78 -32.63
N LEU A 4 3.31 16.81 -33.23
CA LEU A 4 3.32 15.42 -32.76
C LEU A 4 4.24 15.27 -31.54
N ARG A 5 5.41 15.93 -31.58
CA ARG A 5 6.37 16.01 -30.47
C ARG A 5 5.77 16.65 -29.21
N ASP A 6 5.04 17.76 -29.37
CA ASP A 6 4.42 18.49 -28.26
C ASP A 6 3.28 17.70 -27.62
N LYS A 7 2.46 17.01 -28.43
CA LYS A 7 1.41 16.11 -27.92
C LYS A 7 1.98 14.97 -27.10
N LEU A 8 3.02 14.30 -27.60
CA LEU A 8 3.66 13.18 -26.89
C LEU A 8 4.36 13.63 -25.60
N LYS A 9 4.88 14.86 -25.54
CA LYS A 9 5.52 15.41 -24.33
C LYS A 9 4.50 15.59 -23.21
N GLY A 10 3.36 16.19 -23.54
CA GLY A 10 2.28 16.38 -22.57
C GLY A 10 1.72 15.05 -22.04
N VAL A 11 1.72 13.99 -22.84
CA VAL A 11 1.24 12.66 -22.40
C VAL A 11 2.18 12.05 -21.36
N VAL A 12 3.49 11.98 -21.61
CA VAL A 12 4.46 11.40 -20.66
C VAL A 12 4.49 12.16 -19.34
N GLU A 13 4.54 13.50 -19.41
CA GLU A 13 4.50 14.37 -18.22
C GLU A 13 3.20 14.15 -17.42
N SER A 14 2.05 14.07 -18.10
CA SER A 14 0.76 13.83 -17.43
C SER A 14 0.67 12.47 -16.72
N ILE A 15 1.25 11.42 -17.32
CA ILE A 15 1.29 10.08 -16.73
C ILE A 15 2.22 10.08 -15.51
N SER A 16 3.40 10.69 -15.63
CA SER A 16 4.37 10.81 -14.54
C SER A 16 3.76 11.53 -13.33
N ASP A 17 3.07 12.66 -13.56
CA ASP A 17 2.36 13.40 -12.52
C ASP A 17 1.25 12.57 -11.86
N ALA A 18 0.47 11.84 -12.65
CA ALA A 18 -0.59 10.97 -12.14
C ALA A 18 -0.04 9.82 -11.27
N LEU A 19 1.07 9.22 -11.68
CA LEU A 19 1.78 8.19 -10.91
C LEU A 19 2.34 8.76 -9.60
N SER A 20 2.92 9.96 -9.64
CA SER A 20 3.42 10.65 -8.44
C SER A 20 2.32 10.92 -7.42
N LYS A 21 1.20 11.52 -7.85
CA LYS A 21 0.04 11.76 -6.98
C LYS A 21 -0.51 10.46 -6.38
N SER A 22 -0.62 9.42 -7.20
CA SER A 22 -1.11 8.11 -6.73
C SER A 22 -0.16 7.47 -5.71
N SER A 23 1.16 7.54 -5.96
CA SER A 23 2.17 7.03 -5.04
C SER A 23 2.10 7.75 -3.69
N SER A 24 2.04 9.08 -3.68
CA SER A 24 1.95 9.84 -2.43
C SER A 24 0.68 9.53 -1.64
N ALA A 25 -0.46 9.37 -2.32
CA ALA A 25 -1.71 8.98 -1.66
C ALA A 25 -1.61 7.57 -1.03
N ILE A 26 -1.00 6.61 -1.72
CA ILE A 26 -0.79 5.26 -1.18
C ILE A 26 0.20 5.28 0.00
N GLU A 27 1.28 6.08 -0.08
CA GLU A 27 2.23 6.26 1.02
C GLU A 27 1.54 6.79 2.28
N GLU A 28 0.63 7.77 2.13
CA GLU A 28 -0.17 8.31 3.23
C GLU A 28 -1.11 7.24 3.82
N VAL A 29 -1.84 6.49 2.97
CA VAL A 29 -2.69 5.38 3.43
C VAL A 29 -1.90 4.36 4.24
N ILE A 30 -0.71 3.96 3.77
CA ILE A 30 0.17 3.03 4.48
C ILE A 30 0.61 3.61 5.82
N LYS A 31 1.05 4.88 5.84
CA LYS A 31 1.56 5.55 7.03
C LYS A 31 0.49 5.59 8.13
N GLU A 32 -0.68 6.12 7.82
CA GLU A 32 -1.76 6.28 8.79
C GLU A 32 -2.24 4.93 9.31
N ASN A 33 -2.36 3.91 8.44
CA ASN A 33 -2.79 2.59 8.87
C ASN A 33 -1.73 1.83 9.66
N LYS A 34 -0.43 2.00 9.37
CA LYS A 34 0.63 1.45 10.24
C LYS A 34 0.55 2.04 11.65
N GLN A 35 0.40 3.36 11.76
CA GLN A 35 0.27 4.04 13.05
C GLN A 35 -0.95 3.57 13.83
N TYR A 36 -2.10 3.42 13.16
CA TYR A 36 -3.30 2.84 13.75
C TYR A 36 -3.06 1.41 14.27
N LEU A 37 -2.47 0.54 13.45
CA LEU A 37 -2.19 -0.85 13.81
C LEU A 37 -1.19 -0.97 14.98
N ASP A 38 -0.19 -0.09 15.03
CA ASP A 38 0.74 -0.04 16.16
C ASP A 38 0.07 0.47 17.45
N SER A 39 -0.84 1.43 17.32
CA SER A 39 -1.64 1.92 18.45
C SER A 39 -2.55 0.82 19.03
N ILE A 40 -3.13 -0.04 18.19
CA ILE A 40 -3.87 -1.22 18.66
C ILE A 40 -2.96 -2.16 19.48
N LEU A 41 -1.72 -2.39 19.04
CA LEU A 41 -0.80 -3.25 19.78
C LEU A 41 -0.38 -2.64 21.12
N ASN A 42 -0.31 -1.32 21.23
CA ASN A 42 -0.07 -0.66 22.51
C ASN A 42 -1.27 -0.78 23.44
N LEU A 43 -2.49 -0.59 22.93
CA LEU A 43 -3.72 -0.85 23.68
C LEU A 43 -3.76 -2.29 24.23
N VAL A 44 -3.35 -3.27 23.42
CA VAL A 44 -3.29 -4.68 23.86
C VAL A 44 -2.37 -4.84 25.07
N LYS A 45 -1.17 -4.23 25.06
CA LYS A 45 -0.23 -4.28 26.20
C LYS A 45 -0.84 -3.68 27.46
N GLU A 46 -1.49 -2.53 27.35
CA GLU A 46 -2.18 -1.88 28.48
C GLU A 46 -3.34 -2.75 29.00
N SER A 47 -4.09 -3.38 28.10
CA SER A 47 -5.16 -4.31 28.45
C SER A 47 -4.63 -5.55 29.19
N GLU A 48 -3.47 -6.07 28.80
CA GLU A 48 -2.81 -7.18 29.50
C GLU A 48 -2.49 -6.83 30.98
N GLU A 49 -2.12 -5.59 31.28
CA GLU A 49 -1.95 -5.13 32.67
C GLU A 49 -3.27 -5.18 33.45
N GLY A 50 -4.36 -4.70 32.84
CA GLY A 50 -5.70 -4.74 33.42
C GLY A 50 -6.21 -6.17 33.66
N ILE A 51 -5.98 -7.07 32.72
CA ILE A 51 -6.27 -8.51 32.84
C ILE A 51 -5.51 -9.12 34.02
N ASN A 52 -4.22 -8.79 34.16
CA ASN A 52 -3.41 -9.29 35.25
C ASN A 52 -3.87 -8.74 36.62
N ALA A 53 -4.29 -7.48 36.68
CA ALA A 53 -4.89 -6.90 37.88
C ALA A 53 -6.21 -7.62 38.24
N LEU A 54 -7.06 -7.93 37.25
CA LEU A 54 -8.30 -8.66 37.43
C LEU A 54 -8.06 -10.08 37.99
N LYS A 55 -7.04 -10.79 37.50
CA LYS A 55 -6.63 -12.10 38.04
C LYS A 55 -6.15 -11.98 39.49
N LYS A 56 -5.36 -10.95 39.82
CA LYS A 56 -4.93 -10.70 41.20
C LYS A 56 -6.11 -10.43 42.13
N LEU A 57 -7.09 -9.64 41.70
CA LEU A 57 -8.34 -9.43 42.44
C LEU A 57 -9.06 -10.76 42.68
N ALA A 58 -9.18 -11.61 41.67
CA ALA A 58 -9.83 -12.91 41.78
C ALA A 58 -9.26 -13.78 42.90
N GLU A 59 -7.95 -13.71 43.18
CA GLU A 59 -7.31 -14.47 44.25
C GLU A 59 -7.74 -14.03 45.66
N THR A 60 -8.27 -12.81 45.81
CA THR A 60 -8.73 -12.25 47.10
C THR A 60 -10.20 -12.53 47.40
N GLU A 61 -10.95 -13.04 46.44
CA GLU A 61 -12.40 -13.14 46.49
C GLU A 61 -12.90 -14.54 46.86
N ALA A 62 -14.17 -14.62 47.28
CA ALA A 62 -14.85 -15.88 47.53
C ALA A 62 -14.86 -16.78 46.27
N PRO A 63 -14.89 -18.13 46.40
CA PRO A 63 -14.72 -19.05 45.27
C PRO A 63 -15.63 -18.80 44.05
N SER A 64 -16.89 -18.42 44.27
CA SER A 64 -17.83 -18.11 43.19
C SER A 64 -17.43 -16.86 42.41
N LEU A 65 -17.01 -15.80 43.10
CA LEU A 65 -16.57 -14.55 42.49
C LEU A 65 -15.17 -14.70 41.87
N LYS A 66 -14.26 -15.45 42.51
CA LYS A 66 -12.97 -15.84 41.95
C LYS A 66 -13.12 -16.54 40.60
N ALA A 67 -14.05 -17.50 40.49
CA ALA A 67 -14.30 -18.21 39.24
C ALA A 67 -14.84 -17.27 38.14
N ALA A 68 -15.73 -16.35 38.49
CA ALA A 68 -16.28 -15.36 37.58
C ALA A 68 -15.21 -14.38 37.06
N LEU A 69 -14.41 -13.79 37.96
CA LEU A 69 -13.34 -12.86 37.61
C LEU A 69 -12.26 -13.52 36.74
N ASN A 70 -11.90 -14.78 37.03
CA ASN A 70 -11.00 -15.54 36.17
C ASN A 70 -11.59 -15.84 34.79
N THR A 71 -12.89 -16.08 34.70
CA THR A 71 -13.57 -16.27 33.40
C THR A 71 -13.60 -14.98 32.59
N LEU A 72 -13.85 -13.85 33.24
CA LEU A 72 -13.77 -12.52 32.64
C LEU A 72 -12.36 -12.24 32.13
N ALA A 73 -11.33 -12.46 32.96
CA ALA A 73 -9.93 -12.28 32.56
C ALA A 73 -9.57 -13.13 31.33
N LYS A 74 -9.91 -14.42 31.33
CA LYS A 74 -9.68 -15.32 30.18
C LYS A 74 -10.39 -14.87 28.90
N THR A 75 -11.58 -14.28 29.05
CA THR A 75 -12.30 -13.74 27.90
C THR A 75 -11.54 -12.56 27.32
N TYR A 76 -11.13 -11.60 28.15
CA TYR A 76 -10.31 -10.48 27.71
C TYR A 76 -8.98 -10.93 27.07
N GLU A 77 -8.30 -11.94 27.62
CA GLU A 77 -7.09 -12.51 26.98
C GLU A 77 -7.38 -13.00 25.57
N SER A 78 -8.51 -13.68 25.36
CA SER A 78 -8.91 -14.11 24.03
C SER A 78 -9.26 -12.94 23.10
N LEU A 79 -9.87 -11.86 23.62
CA LEU A 79 -10.15 -10.65 22.84
C LEU A 79 -8.84 -10.00 22.39
N GLU A 80 -7.87 -9.86 23.30
CA GLU A 80 -6.57 -9.26 22.97
C GLU A 80 -5.76 -10.10 21.99
N LYS A 81 -5.75 -11.42 22.14
CA LYS A 81 -5.14 -12.32 21.15
C LYS A 81 -5.78 -12.16 19.77
N ALA A 82 -7.11 -12.06 19.71
CA ALA A 82 -7.79 -11.81 18.44
C ALA A 82 -7.44 -10.45 17.83
N ARG A 83 -7.23 -9.40 18.65
CA ARG A 83 -6.74 -8.09 18.18
C ARG A 83 -5.34 -8.18 17.62
N GLN A 84 -4.43 -8.90 18.28
CA GLN A 84 -3.07 -9.14 17.78
C GLN A 84 -3.11 -9.88 16.43
N ASP A 85 -3.90 -10.96 16.34
CA ASP A 85 -4.05 -11.75 15.11
C ASP A 85 -4.65 -10.93 13.96
N LYS A 86 -5.70 -10.14 14.23
CA LYS A 86 -6.28 -9.18 13.26
C LYS A 86 -5.20 -8.22 12.78
N THR A 87 -4.45 -7.63 13.70
CA THR A 87 -3.42 -6.64 13.39
C THR A 87 -2.32 -7.24 12.51
N ALA A 88 -1.84 -8.43 12.84
CA ALA A 88 -0.85 -9.15 12.04
C ALA A 88 -1.38 -9.45 10.63
N LYS A 89 -2.64 -9.88 10.51
CA LYS A 89 -3.29 -10.13 9.22
C LYS A 89 -3.44 -8.85 8.39
N LEU A 90 -3.81 -7.72 8.99
CA LEU A 90 -3.88 -6.44 8.28
C LEU A 90 -2.50 -5.95 7.83
N LYS A 91 -1.45 -6.09 8.65
CA LYS A 91 -0.09 -5.80 8.21
C LYS A 91 0.28 -6.63 6.98
N ALA A 92 0.06 -7.95 7.02
CA ALA A 92 0.45 -8.84 5.94
C ALA A 92 -0.41 -8.73 4.67
N ASN A 93 -1.72 -8.45 4.79
CA ASN A 93 -2.68 -8.57 3.67
C ASN A 93 -3.23 -7.23 3.16
N PHE A 94 -2.91 -6.14 3.85
CA PHE A 94 -3.27 -4.78 3.46
C PHE A 94 -2.03 -3.89 3.31
N ILE A 95 -1.18 -3.82 4.34
CA ILE A 95 0.00 -2.93 4.29
C ILE A 95 1.04 -3.44 3.31
N THR A 96 1.51 -4.68 3.46
CA THR A 96 2.58 -5.23 2.60
C THR A 96 2.26 -5.19 1.10
N PRO A 97 1.05 -5.58 0.63
CA PRO A 97 0.73 -5.49 -0.80
C PRO A 97 0.72 -4.04 -1.32
N LEU A 98 0.34 -3.06 -0.50
CA LEU A 98 0.42 -1.65 -0.90
C LEU A 98 1.86 -1.15 -0.96
N GLU A 99 2.74 -1.63 -0.09
CA GLU A 99 4.19 -1.33 -0.16
C GLU A 99 4.82 -1.93 -1.42
N GLU A 100 4.49 -3.16 -1.78
CA GLU A 100 4.92 -3.80 -3.02
C GLU A 100 4.41 -3.04 -4.25
N LEU A 101 3.16 -2.57 -4.20
CA LEU A 101 2.59 -1.73 -5.25
C LEU A 101 3.34 -0.40 -5.39
N LEU A 102 3.75 0.23 -4.28
CA LEU A 102 4.58 1.45 -4.30
C LEU A 102 5.94 1.24 -4.96
N VAL A 103 6.60 0.11 -4.72
CA VAL A 103 7.84 -0.23 -5.41
C VAL A 103 7.59 -0.26 -6.93
N SER A 104 6.46 -0.84 -7.35
CA SER A 104 6.07 -0.88 -8.75
C SER A 104 5.80 0.51 -9.33
N PHE A 105 5.12 1.40 -8.58
CA PHE A 105 4.94 2.82 -8.96
C PHE A 105 6.28 3.53 -9.20
N LYS A 106 7.24 3.37 -8.28
CA LYS A 106 8.57 4.00 -8.39
C LYS A 106 9.33 3.50 -9.62
N LYS A 107 9.27 2.19 -9.88
CA LYS A 107 9.84 1.60 -11.10
C LYS A 107 9.20 2.18 -12.38
N ARG A 108 7.87 2.40 -12.39
CA ARG A 108 7.20 3.05 -13.53
C ARG A 108 7.70 4.46 -13.77
N GLN A 109 7.90 5.22 -12.70
CA GLN A 109 8.41 6.59 -12.79
C GLN A 109 9.84 6.63 -13.34
N GLU A 110 10.69 5.69 -12.98
CA GLU A 110 12.05 5.57 -13.53
C GLU A 110 12.01 5.28 -15.03
N GLU A 111 11.20 4.32 -15.48
CA GLU A 111 11.11 4.01 -16.91
C GLU A 111 10.55 5.17 -17.74
N LEU A 112 9.62 5.97 -17.20
CA LEU A 112 9.17 7.20 -17.87
C LEU A 112 10.26 8.27 -17.95
N LYS A 113 11.16 8.35 -16.97
CA LYS A 113 12.33 9.24 -17.04
C LYS A 113 13.31 8.80 -18.13
N ASP A 114 13.45 7.50 -18.36
CA ASP A 114 14.29 6.97 -19.44
C ASP A 114 13.71 7.35 -20.82
N VAL A 115 12.38 7.26 -20.99
CA VAL A 115 11.68 7.77 -22.19
C VAL A 115 11.91 9.27 -22.37
N GLU A 116 11.79 10.07 -21.31
CA GLU A 116 12.08 11.51 -21.37
C GLU A 116 13.53 11.82 -21.75
N ALA A 117 14.49 11.03 -21.24
CA ALA A 117 15.90 11.16 -21.56
C ALA A 117 16.17 10.82 -23.04
N ALA A 118 15.64 9.68 -23.53
CA ALA A 118 15.74 9.29 -24.94
C ALA A 118 15.15 10.36 -25.86
N LYS A 119 14.02 10.96 -25.46
CA LYS A 119 13.39 12.07 -26.20
C LYS A 119 14.29 13.31 -26.24
N LYS A 120 14.90 13.69 -25.12
CA LYS A 120 15.86 14.82 -25.08
C LYS A 120 17.07 14.56 -25.97
N GLU A 121 17.56 13.33 -26.06
CA GLU A 121 18.65 12.96 -26.96
C GLU A 121 18.24 13.00 -28.44
N LEU A 122 17.04 12.51 -28.78
CA LEU A 122 16.48 12.67 -30.13
C LEU A 122 16.37 14.15 -30.52
N ASP A 123 15.88 15.00 -29.62
CA ASP A 123 15.76 16.44 -29.86
C ASP A 123 17.12 17.10 -30.13
N LYS A 124 18.18 16.68 -29.42
CA LYS A 124 19.55 17.16 -29.67
C LYS A 124 20.09 16.65 -31.00
N ALA A 125 19.87 15.37 -31.33
CA ALA A 125 20.35 14.76 -32.55
C ALA A 125 19.68 15.36 -33.79
N GLU A 126 18.36 15.56 -33.76
CA GLU A 126 17.60 16.20 -34.84
C GLU A 126 18.07 17.63 -35.09
N LYS A 127 18.25 18.43 -34.02
CA LYS A 127 18.78 19.80 -34.15
C LYS A 127 20.16 19.83 -34.80
N LYS A 128 21.04 18.87 -34.48
CA LYS A 128 22.37 18.76 -35.10
C LYS A 128 22.25 18.38 -36.58
N PHE A 129 21.43 17.38 -36.90
CA PHE A 129 21.21 16.94 -38.27
C PHE A 129 20.64 18.04 -39.17
N GLU A 130 19.58 18.72 -38.73
CA GLU A 130 18.97 19.83 -39.49
C GLU A 130 19.93 21.01 -39.64
N LYS A 131 20.77 21.29 -38.64
CA LYS A 131 21.80 22.33 -38.73
C LYS A 131 22.87 22.01 -39.78
N GLU A 132 23.35 20.77 -39.84
CA GLU A 132 24.33 20.35 -40.87
C GLU A 132 23.72 20.32 -42.27
N LYS A 133 22.47 19.86 -42.39
CA LYS A 133 21.71 19.82 -43.63
C LYS A 133 21.42 21.20 -44.22
N ALA A 134 21.17 22.20 -43.37
CA ALA A 134 20.87 23.58 -43.75
C ALA A 134 22.10 24.43 -44.13
N LYS A 135 23.33 23.89 -44.03
CA LYS A 135 24.52 24.63 -44.44
C LYS A 135 24.55 24.85 -45.96
N PRO A 136 25.08 25.99 -46.44
CA PRO A 136 25.38 26.18 -47.87
C PRO A 136 26.32 25.08 -48.39
N ASP A 137 26.17 24.69 -49.66
CA ASP A 137 26.91 23.56 -50.25
C ASP A 137 28.43 23.74 -50.17
N GLU A 138 28.93 24.97 -50.30
CA GLU A 138 30.34 25.34 -50.15
C GLU A 138 30.92 25.04 -48.75
N LYS A 139 30.05 24.91 -47.74
CA LYS A 139 30.40 24.65 -46.33
C LYS A 139 29.85 23.32 -45.82
N LYS A 140 29.24 22.51 -46.69
CA LYS A 140 28.77 21.17 -46.34
C LYS A 140 29.95 20.22 -46.25
N ASP A 141 29.97 19.50 -45.15
CA ASP A 141 30.90 18.40 -44.93
C ASP A 141 30.08 17.11 -44.95
N ALA A 142 30.29 16.31 -46.00
CA ALA A 142 29.52 15.08 -46.24
C ALA A 142 29.68 14.06 -45.10
N VAL A 143 30.88 14.00 -44.49
CA VAL A 143 31.15 13.09 -43.37
C VAL A 143 30.38 13.56 -42.14
N LYS A 144 30.42 14.86 -41.83
CA LYS A 144 29.66 15.41 -40.69
C LYS A 144 28.15 15.26 -40.85
N LEU A 145 27.64 15.43 -42.07
CA LEU A 145 26.22 15.27 -42.36
C LEU A 145 25.78 13.80 -42.16
N GLU A 146 26.54 12.84 -42.68
CA GLU A 146 26.19 11.43 -42.53
C GLU A 146 26.31 10.98 -41.06
N THR A 147 27.35 11.40 -40.34
CA THR A 147 27.46 11.13 -38.89
C THR A 147 26.28 11.73 -38.11
N ALA A 148 25.84 12.95 -38.42
CA ALA A 148 24.70 13.56 -37.76
C ALA A 148 23.39 12.82 -38.04
N LYS A 149 23.23 12.29 -39.26
CA LYS A 149 22.10 11.48 -39.68
C LYS A 149 22.08 10.12 -38.97
N GLU A 150 23.21 9.44 -38.88
CA GLU A 150 23.34 8.17 -38.15
C GLU A 150 22.98 8.34 -36.66
N LEU A 151 23.45 9.41 -36.03
CA LEU A 151 23.11 9.73 -34.65
C LEU A 151 21.61 10.01 -34.47
N TYR A 152 20.99 10.71 -35.42
CA TYR A 152 19.55 10.97 -35.42
C TYR A 152 18.75 9.67 -35.55
N GLU A 153 19.06 8.81 -36.53
CA GLU A 153 18.36 7.54 -36.72
C GLU A 153 18.56 6.59 -35.53
N LYS A 154 19.76 6.57 -34.93
CA LYS A 154 20.02 5.81 -33.69
C LYS A 154 19.16 6.31 -32.53
N ALA A 155 19.14 7.63 -32.28
CA ALA A 155 18.36 8.21 -31.20
C ALA A 155 16.85 8.01 -31.40
N LYS A 156 16.39 8.03 -32.66
CA LYS A 156 15.00 7.74 -33.02
C LYS A 156 14.63 6.29 -32.72
N LYS A 157 15.46 5.33 -33.13
CA LYS A 157 15.26 3.90 -32.84
C LYS A 157 15.26 3.62 -31.33
N GLU A 158 16.16 4.26 -30.59
CA GLU A 158 16.21 4.14 -29.13
C GLU A 158 14.90 4.63 -28.50
N LEU A 159 14.40 5.80 -28.90
CA LEU A 159 13.12 6.32 -28.41
C LEU A 159 11.96 5.36 -28.72
N GLU A 160 11.90 4.82 -29.94
CA GLU A 160 10.85 3.85 -30.33
C GLU A 160 10.88 2.58 -29.45
N VAL A 161 12.07 2.09 -29.09
CA VAL A 161 12.23 0.95 -28.17
C VAL A 161 11.73 1.31 -26.77
N GLN A 162 12.20 2.42 -26.22
CA GLN A 162 11.83 2.88 -24.88
C GLN A 162 10.32 3.15 -24.75
N GLU A 163 9.71 3.78 -25.75
CA GLU A 163 8.26 4.04 -25.77
C GLU A 163 7.46 2.73 -25.78
N LYS A 164 7.90 1.73 -26.55
CA LYS A 164 7.24 0.43 -26.62
C LYS A 164 7.36 -0.33 -25.29
N GLU A 165 8.53 -0.33 -24.68
CA GLU A 165 8.76 -0.97 -23.38
C GLU A 165 7.92 -0.30 -22.29
N ALA A 166 7.89 1.03 -22.26
CA ALA A 166 7.08 1.80 -21.31
C ALA A 166 5.57 1.55 -21.48
N ASP A 167 5.06 1.46 -22.72
CA ASP A 167 3.63 1.15 -22.98
C ASP A 167 3.25 -0.25 -22.50
N ILE A 168 4.05 -1.27 -22.84
CA ILE A 168 3.82 -2.65 -22.41
C ILE A 168 3.81 -2.73 -20.89
N ALA A 169 4.81 -2.11 -20.25
CA ALA A 169 4.97 -2.19 -18.82
C ALA A 169 3.94 -1.34 -18.06
N THR A 170 3.46 -0.24 -18.64
CA THR A 170 2.32 0.55 -18.11
C THR A 170 1.02 -0.26 -18.14
N LYS A 171 0.72 -0.96 -19.24
CA LYS A 171 -0.47 -1.82 -19.35
C LYS A 171 -0.45 -2.97 -18.34
N LYS A 172 0.71 -3.62 -18.18
CA LYS A 172 0.90 -4.66 -17.17
C LYS A 172 0.67 -4.10 -15.76
N PHE A 173 1.27 -2.96 -15.47
CA PHE A 173 1.14 -2.29 -14.18
C PHE A 173 -0.29 -1.90 -13.84
N GLU A 174 -1.07 -1.36 -14.77
CA GLU A 174 -2.48 -1.02 -14.49
C GLU A 174 -3.31 -2.27 -14.15
N THR A 175 -3.00 -3.41 -14.76
CA THR A 175 -3.63 -4.70 -14.42
C THR A 175 -3.24 -5.13 -13.00
N GLU A 176 -1.93 -5.15 -12.71
CA GLU A 176 -1.38 -5.52 -11.39
C GLU A 176 -1.92 -4.63 -10.27
N LYS A 177 -1.99 -3.32 -10.53
CA LYS A 177 -2.54 -2.32 -9.61
C LYS A 177 -4.00 -2.60 -9.31
N LEU A 178 -4.83 -2.84 -10.33
CA LEU A 178 -6.26 -3.12 -10.13
C LEU A 178 -6.47 -4.43 -9.37
N GLU A 179 -5.74 -5.49 -9.72
CA GLU A 179 -5.81 -6.77 -9.01
C GLU A 179 -5.38 -6.66 -7.55
N THR A 180 -4.27 -5.95 -7.31
CA THR A 180 -3.74 -5.72 -5.96
C THR A 180 -4.72 -4.93 -5.12
N LEU A 181 -5.23 -3.81 -5.62
CA LEU A 181 -6.19 -2.97 -4.89
C LEU A 181 -7.49 -3.73 -4.61
N LYS A 182 -8.01 -4.50 -5.58
CA LYS A 182 -9.18 -5.34 -5.37
C LYS A 182 -8.94 -6.39 -4.28
N LYS A 183 -7.80 -7.07 -4.30
CA LYS A 183 -7.42 -8.07 -3.31
C LYS A 183 -7.30 -7.44 -1.92
N VAL A 184 -6.63 -6.29 -1.82
CA VAL A 184 -6.47 -5.52 -0.59
C VAL A 184 -7.83 -5.15 0.01
N LEU A 185 -8.72 -4.55 -0.77
CA LEU A 185 -10.05 -4.13 -0.29
C LEU A 185 -10.87 -5.31 0.23
N ASN A 186 -10.88 -6.43 -0.51
CA ASN A 186 -11.56 -7.65 -0.08
C ASN A 186 -10.97 -8.23 1.21
N ASN A 187 -9.64 -8.23 1.33
CA ASN A 187 -8.95 -8.74 2.52
C ASN A 187 -9.28 -7.91 3.77
N ILE A 188 -9.28 -6.58 3.67
CA ILE A 188 -9.63 -5.71 4.81
C ILE A 188 -11.04 -6.03 5.29
N VAL A 189 -12.02 -6.04 4.39
CA VAL A 189 -13.41 -6.33 4.73
C VAL A 189 -13.54 -7.70 5.40
N ALA A 190 -12.91 -8.74 4.84
CA ALA A 190 -12.95 -10.08 5.40
C ALA A 190 -12.29 -10.16 6.79
N ILE A 191 -11.11 -9.56 6.96
CA ILE A 191 -10.38 -9.57 8.23
C ILE A 191 -11.16 -8.83 9.31
N GLU A 192 -11.65 -7.62 9.00
CA GLU A 192 -12.44 -6.80 9.93
C GLU A 192 -13.74 -7.49 10.33
N LYS A 193 -14.50 -7.99 9.35
CA LYS A 193 -15.74 -8.72 9.60
C LYS A 193 -15.53 -9.91 10.51
N ASN A 194 -14.57 -10.79 10.17
CA ASN A 194 -14.30 -12.00 10.94
C ASN A 194 -13.86 -11.66 12.38
N PHE A 195 -13.06 -10.61 12.56
CA PHE A 195 -12.69 -10.14 13.88
C PHE A 195 -13.91 -9.67 14.67
N HIS A 196 -14.71 -8.75 14.12
CA HIS A 196 -15.85 -8.18 14.83
C HIS A 196 -16.94 -9.21 15.16
N GLU A 197 -17.22 -10.15 14.24
CA GLU A 197 -18.16 -11.26 14.49
C GLU A 197 -17.67 -12.18 15.63
N SER A 198 -16.38 -12.49 15.65
CA SER A 198 -15.76 -13.29 16.72
C SER A 198 -15.85 -12.58 18.08
N MET A 199 -15.54 -11.28 18.13
CA MET A 199 -15.62 -10.47 19.36
C MET A 199 -17.06 -10.39 19.88
N LEU A 200 -18.03 -10.16 19.01
CA LEU A 200 -19.43 -10.12 19.41
C LEU A 200 -19.88 -11.44 20.03
N LYS A 201 -19.46 -12.58 19.47
CA LYS A 201 -19.76 -13.89 20.02
C LYS A 201 -19.16 -14.06 21.42
N GLN A 202 -17.88 -13.74 21.59
CA GLN A 202 -17.19 -13.88 22.88
C GLN A 202 -17.79 -12.99 23.97
N ILE A 203 -18.18 -11.76 23.62
CA ILE A 203 -18.83 -10.84 24.57
C ILE A 203 -20.22 -11.36 24.99
N LYS A 204 -21.02 -11.89 24.06
CA LYS A 204 -22.32 -12.50 24.38
C LYS A 204 -22.19 -13.69 25.33
N ASP A 205 -21.20 -14.55 25.09
CA ASP A 205 -20.92 -15.69 25.96
C ASP A 205 -20.53 -15.24 27.38
N LEU A 206 -19.83 -14.11 27.50
CA LEU A 206 -19.46 -13.53 28.78
C LEU A 206 -20.65 -12.90 29.51
N GLU A 207 -21.51 -12.17 28.80
CA GLU A 207 -22.73 -11.55 29.36
C GLU A 207 -23.63 -12.61 30.00
N GLN A 208 -23.83 -13.75 29.34
CA GLN A 208 -24.58 -14.89 29.87
C GLN A 208 -23.96 -15.43 31.17
N LYS A 209 -22.62 -15.57 31.22
CA LYS A 209 -21.91 -16.08 32.39
C LYS A 209 -21.92 -15.08 33.56
N ALA A 210 -21.78 -13.78 33.28
CA ALA A 210 -21.85 -12.74 34.29
C ALA A 210 -23.25 -12.66 34.91
N SER A 211 -24.29 -12.77 34.09
CA SER A 211 -25.69 -12.78 34.56
C SER A 211 -26.04 -14.00 35.43
N ALA A 212 -25.28 -15.10 35.28
CA ALA A 212 -25.45 -16.31 36.08
C ALA A 212 -24.77 -16.24 37.47
N ILE A 213 -24.05 -15.15 37.78
CA ILE A 213 -23.45 -14.93 39.10
C ILE A 213 -24.57 -14.57 40.08
N GLY A 214 -25.13 -15.58 40.74
CA GLY A 214 -26.20 -15.40 41.71
C GLY A 214 -25.71 -14.88 43.06
N VAL A 215 -26.29 -13.76 43.49
CA VAL A 215 -26.48 -13.47 44.93
C VAL A 215 -27.40 -14.55 45.46
N LYS A 216 -26.86 -15.55 46.17
CA LYS A 216 -27.71 -16.39 47.02
C LYS A 216 -28.27 -15.46 48.09
N ASN A 217 -29.50 -14.98 47.89
CA ASN A 217 -30.30 -14.44 48.97
C ASN A 217 -30.48 -15.58 49.98
N THR A 218 -29.64 -15.62 51.00
CA THR A 218 -29.90 -16.33 52.23
C THR A 218 -31.04 -15.63 52.94
N VAL A 219 -32.26 -15.80 52.44
CA VAL A 219 -33.44 -15.60 53.28
C VAL A 219 -33.49 -16.83 54.17
N ASN A 220 -32.88 -16.69 55.35
CA ASN A 220 -33.19 -17.53 56.50
C ASN A 220 -34.70 -17.43 56.73
N GLN A 221 -35.45 -18.49 56.44
CA GLN A 221 -36.75 -18.69 57.05
C GLN A 221 -36.52 -19.58 58.28
N THR A 222 -36.41 -18.91 59.42
CA THR A 222 -36.71 -19.44 60.75
C THR A 222 -38.17 -19.81 60.87
#